data_AF-A0A8H7TEV6-F1
#
_entry.id   AF-A0A8H7TEV6-F1
#
_cell.length_a   1.000
_cell.length_b   1.000
_cell.length_c   1.000
_cell.angle_alpha   90.00
_cell.angle_beta   90.00
_cell.angle_gamma   90.00
#
_symmetry.space_group_name_H-M   'P 1'
#
loop_
_entity.id
_entity.type
_entity.pdbx_description
1 polymer ?
#
loop_
_entity_poly.entity_id
_entity_poly.type
_entity_poly.pdbx_seq_one_letter_code
_entity_poly.pdbx_strand_id
1 'polypeptide(L)'
;MNSGTAHLNQLVSQDTTYSNFTFVATNVGCGNQTDAAAELACMRKVPADVIEDFVHAYEDSGVSPSITFSPTVDEVIVFGNYTERAALGAISTLPAMIGMTANEGMFLAPYLPNGSSQAIADQISYSYIWCPSIKTTYERLAANRTTHRFFYAGNFTNVSPKPWMGAYHSSELPMVFGTHDLNGESGDFEVAVSEAMQDAYLAFARDGGKGLEELNWEAYEMTERKVREYAITGVVDKMVALTEIEDECAALGLA
;
A
#
# COMPACT_ATOMS: atom_id res chain seq x y z
N MET A 1 -8.13 2.36 -3.02
CA MET A 1 -7.08 1.63 -2.29
C MET A 1 -5.88 1.61 -3.20
N ASN A 2 -4.81 2.29 -2.83
CA ASN A 2 -3.58 2.37 -3.64
C ASN A 2 -2.51 1.59 -2.92
N SER A 3 -2.04 0.49 -3.53
CA SER A 3 -0.91 -0.29 -3.04
C SER A 3 -1.05 -0.71 -1.57
N GLY A 4 -2.26 -1.10 -1.15
CA GLY A 4 -2.52 -1.46 0.23
C GLY A 4 -3.91 -2.04 0.45
N THR A 5 -3.97 -3.18 1.14
CA THR A 5 -5.21 -3.86 1.53
C THR A 5 -5.12 -4.39 2.96
N ALA A 6 -6.23 -4.96 3.45
CA ALA A 6 -6.28 -5.58 4.77
C ALA A 6 -5.46 -6.88 4.88
N HIS A 7 -5.00 -7.48 3.77
CA HIS A 7 -4.20 -8.71 3.77
C HIS A 7 -2.69 -8.49 3.96
N LEU A 8 -2.31 -7.35 4.54
CA LEU A 8 -0.93 -7.03 4.93
C LEU A 8 -0.60 -7.61 6.31
N ASN A 9 -0.81 -8.91 6.50
CA ASN A 9 -0.64 -9.58 7.81
C ASN A 9 0.80 -9.45 8.35
N GLN A 10 1.78 -9.29 7.46
CA GLN A 10 3.20 -9.06 7.79
C GLN A 10 3.42 -7.70 8.47
N LEU A 11 2.49 -6.76 8.31
CA LEU A 11 2.51 -5.43 8.92
C LEU A 11 1.59 -5.33 10.14
N VAL A 12 1.07 -6.46 10.65
CA VAL A 12 0.34 -6.53 11.92
C VAL A 12 1.32 -6.84 13.04
N SER A 13 1.16 -6.15 14.17
CA SER A 13 2.02 -6.28 15.34
C SER A 13 2.02 -7.72 15.88
N GLN A 14 3.23 -8.21 16.14
CA GLN A 14 3.46 -9.48 16.86
C GLN A 14 3.65 -9.26 18.36
N ASP A 15 3.71 -8.00 18.81
CA ASP A 15 3.88 -7.62 20.22
C ASP A 15 2.54 -7.69 20.97
N THR A 16 2.10 -8.92 21.25
CA THR A 16 0.83 -9.18 21.95
C THR A 16 0.86 -8.80 23.44
N THR A 17 2.05 -8.57 24.00
CA THR A 17 2.24 -8.17 25.39
C THR A 17 2.47 -6.67 25.57
N TYR A 18 2.49 -5.90 24.46
CA TYR A 18 2.77 -4.46 24.44
C TYR A 18 4.15 -4.10 25.03
N SER A 19 5.08 -5.03 24.95
CA SER A 19 6.43 -4.93 25.50
C SER A 19 7.28 -3.84 24.87
N ASN A 20 7.04 -3.49 23.59
CA ASN A 20 7.75 -2.41 22.91
C ASN A 20 7.42 -1.05 23.54
N PHE A 21 6.15 -0.82 23.90
CA PHE A 21 5.73 0.40 24.59
C PHE A 21 6.40 0.52 25.96
N THR A 22 6.36 -0.53 26.79
CA THR A 22 7.00 -0.56 28.10
C THR A 22 8.52 -0.41 28.01
N PHE A 23 9.14 -0.96 26.96
CA PHE A 23 10.57 -0.77 26.70
C PHE A 23 10.92 0.69 26.44
N VAL A 24 10.20 1.36 25.54
CA VAL A 24 10.37 2.80 25.30
C VAL A 24 10.12 3.60 26.59
N ALA A 25 9.01 3.31 27.29
CA ALA A 25 8.68 3.98 28.53
C ALA A 25 9.79 3.88 29.58
N THR A 26 10.39 2.70 29.72
CA THR A 26 11.53 2.49 30.63
C THR A 26 12.72 3.38 30.28
N ASN A 27 13.06 3.50 29.00
CA ASN A 27 14.23 4.25 28.55
C ASN A 27 14.05 5.77 28.55
N VAL A 28 12.81 6.26 28.54
CA VAL A 28 12.52 7.70 28.67
C VAL A 28 12.15 8.13 30.10
N GLY A 29 12.42 7.28 31.09
CA GLY A 29 12.23 7.59 32.51
C GLY A 29 10.80 7.37 33.03
N CYS A 30 9.95 6.70 32.25
CA CYS A 30 8.58 6.34 32.61
C CYS A 30 8.40 4.86 32.97
N GLY A 31 9.48 4.10 33.16
CA GLY A 31 9.42 2.71 33.61
C GLY A 31 9.01 2.55 35.08
N ASN A 32 8.80 1.29 35.50
CA ASN A 32 8.50 0.88 36.89
C ASN A 32 7.30 1.60 37.52
N GLN A 33 6.27 1.90 36.72
CA GLN A 33 5.04 2.51 37.22
C GLN A 33 4.15 1.46 37.90
N THR A 34 3.20 1.94 38.70
CA THR A 34 2.31 1.06 39.49
C THR A 34 1.35 0.25 38.63
N ASP A 35 0.94 0.82 37.48
CA ASP A 35 0.05 0.21 36.51
C ASP A 35 0.20 0.89 35.12
N ALA A 36 -0.48 0.33 34.11
CA ALA A 36 -0.44 0.85 32.74
C ALA A 36 -1.02 2.27 32.60
N ALA A 37 -1.96 2.67 33.47
CA ALA A 37 -2.52 4.03 33.42
C ALA A 37 -1.51 5.05 33.93
N ALA A 38 -0.73 4.72 34.96
CA ALA A 38 0.37 5.54 35.46
C ALA A 38 1.53 5.61 34.46
N GLU A 39 1.88 4.51 33.79
CA GLU A 39 2.85 4.48 32.68
C GLU A 39 2.44 5.41 31.54
N LEU A 40 1.21 5.29 31.07
CA LEU A 40 0.68 6.16 30.02
C LEU A 40 0.60 7.63 30.47
N ALA A 41 0.22 7.90 31.71
CA ALA A 41 0.17 9.26 32.25
C ALA A 41 1.56 9.90 32.39
N CYS A 42 2.59 9.10 32.65
CA CYS A 42 3.98 9.54 32.60
C CYS A 42 4.41 9.82 31.16
N MET A 43 4.20 8.86 30.26
CA MET A 43 4.59 8.96 28.84
C MET A 43 3.98 10.18 28.15
N ARG A 44 2.72 10.53 28.45
CA ARG A 44 2.06 11.74 27.93
C ARG A 44 2.71 13.07 28.32
N LYS A 45 3.63 13.07 29.29
CA LYS A 45 4.41 14.24 29.71
C LYS A 45 5.81 14.27 29.11
N VAL A 46 6.26 13.17 28.50
CA VAL A 46 7.55 13.11 27.82
C VAL A 46 7.42 13.90 26.51
N PRO A 47 8.33 14.85 26.23
CA PRO A 47 8.37 15.53 24.94
C PRO A 47 8.47 14.54 23.77
N ALA A 48 7.77 14.81 22.67
CA ALA A 48 7.70 13.87 21.54
C ALA A 48 9.07 13.63 20.89
N ASP A 49 9.89 14.67 20.78
CA ASP A 49 11.27 14.61 20.28
C ASP A 49 12.13 13.65 21.11
N VAL A 50 11.97 13.62 22.44
CA VAL A 50 12.70 12.67 23.29
C VAL A 50 12.30 11.21 23.01
N ILE A 51 11.03 10.96 22.68
CA ILE A 51 10.55 9.62 22.33
C ILE A 51 11.07 9.23 20.94
N GLU A 52 10.96 10.13 19.96
CA GLU A 52 11.46 9.92 18.59
C GLU A 52 12.97 9.69 18.59
N ASP A 53 13.73 10.52 19.32
CA ASP A 53 15.19 10.44 19.49
C ASP A 53 15.64 9.12 20.14
N PHE A 54 14.82 8.56 21.04
CA PHE A 54 15.11 7.23 21.58
C PHE A 54 14.85 6.14 20.54
N VAL A 55 13.66 6.14 19.93
CA VAL A 55 13.21 5.07 19.02
C VAL A 55 14.12 4.98 17.80
N HIS A 56 14.41 6.09 17.12
CA HIS A 56 15.25 6.05 15.91
C HIS A 56 16.69 5.62 16.23
N ALA A 57 17.28 6.09 17.34
CA ALA A 57 18.64 5.75 17.71
C ALA A 57 18.76 4.27 18.12
N TYR A 58 17.74 3.72 18.77
CA TYR A 58 17.68 2.31 19.09
C TYR A 58 17.59 1.45 17.82
N GLU A 59 16.67 1.76 16.91
CA GLU A 59 16.52 1.00 15.64
C GLU A 59 17.76 1.11 14.75
N ASP A 60 18.33 2.32 14.59
CA ASP A 60 19.54 2.55 13.80
C ASP A 60 20.78 1.84 14.38
N SER A 61 20.79 1.55 15.68
CA SER A 61 21.89 0.83 16.33
C SER A 61 21.98 -0.64 15.89
N GLY A 62 20.89 -1.21 15.36
CA GLY A 62 20.81 -2.63 14.97
C GLY A 62 20.86 -3.61 16.15
N VAL A 63 20.66 -3.15 17.39
CA VAL A 63 20.60 -4.00 18.57
C VAL A 63 19.35 -4.88 18.54
N SER A 64 19.49 -6.13 18.98
CA SER A 64 18.40 -7.11 19.04
C SER A 64 17.90 -7.30 20.49
N PRO A 65 16.58 -7.40 20.72
CA PRO A 65 15.51 -7.38 19.73
C PRO A 65 15.20 -5.96 19.20
N SER A 66 14.84 -5.85 17.92
CA SER A 66 14.27 -4.59 17.36
C SER A 66 12.88 -4.34 17.94
N ILE A 67 12.49 -3.07 18.03
CA ILE A 67 11.14 -2.62 18.40
C ILE A 67 10.37 -2.18 17.16
N THR A 68 9.07 -2.45 17.16
CA THR A 68 8.19 -2.06 16.06
C THR A 68 6.82 -1.66 16.60
N PHE A 69 6.19 -0.69 15.93
CA PHE A 69 4.87 -0.20 16.26
C PHE A 69 3.99 -0.32 15.03
N SER A 70 3.11 -1.31 15.06
CA SER A 70 2.22 -1.69 13.97
C SER A 70 0.80 -1.90 14.50
N PRO A 71 -0.23 -1.92 13.64
CA PRO A 71 -1.59 -2.24 14.06
C PRO A 71 -1.66 -3.57 14.84
N THR A 72 -2.27 -3.55 16.03
CA THR A 72 -2.46 -4.75 16.86
C THR A 72 -3.87 -5.30 16.66
N VAL A 73 -3.99 -6.62 16.51
CA VAL A 73 -5.30 -7.31 16.45
C VAL A 73 -6.07 -7.05 17.74
N ASP A 74 -7.20 -6.36 17.63
CA ASP A 74 -8.10 -6.06 18.74
C ASP A 74 -9.50 -6.66 18.54
N GLU A 75 -9.77 -7.27 17.39
CA GLU A 75 -11.08 -7.79 16.97
C GLU A 75 -12.19 -6.72 16.94
N VAL A 76 -11.82 -5.44 16.90
CA VAL A 76 -12.72 -4.29 16.81
C VAL A 76 -12.46 -3.51 15.53
N ILE A 77 -11.22 -3.10 15.30
CA ILE A 77 -10.77 -2.34 14.14
C ILE A 77 -9.80 -3.18 13.31
N VAL A 78 -8.93 -3.94 13.96
CA VAL A 78 -7.97 -4.84 13.33
C VAL A 78 -8.35 -6.28 13.67
N PHE A 79 -8.68 -7.05 12.63
CA PHE A 79 -9.14 -8.43 12.78
C PHE A 79 -8.02 -9.42 12.45
N GLY A 80 -7.96 -10.55 13.17
CA GLY A 80 -6.98 -11.60 12.94
C GLY A 80 -7.23 -12.43 11.67
N ASN A 81 -8.45 -12.39 11.11
CA ASN A 81 -8.82 -13.22 9.96
C ASN A 81 -9.72 -12.50 8.95
N TYR A 82 -9.14 -11.71 8.06
CA TYR A 82 -9.88 -11.02 7.00
C TYR A 82 -10.52 -11.96 5.96
N THR A 83 -9.90 -13.12 5.69
CA THR A 83 -10.43 -14.10 4.73
C THR A 83 -11.81 -14.61 5.17
N GLU A 84 -11.94 -14.99 6.44
CA GLU A 84 -13.21 -15.45 7.00
C GLU A 84 -14.27 -14.34 6.99
N ARG A 85 -13.88 -13.11 7.34
CA ARG A 85 -14.81 -11.97 7.30
C ARG A 85 -15.31 -11.70 5.89
N ALA A 86 -14.43 -11.77 4.89
CA ALA A 86 -14.81 -11.61 3.50
C ALA A 86 -15.76 -12.73 3.02
N ALA A 87 -15.48 -13.98 3.40
CA ALA A 87 -16.35 -15.13 3.10
C ALA A 87 -17.75 -15.01 3.73
N LEU A 88 -17.85 -14.38 4.92
CA LEU A 88 -19.13 -14.06 5.57
C LEU A 88 -19.81 -12.80 4.99
N GLY A 89 -19.20 -12.16 3.98
CA GLY A 89 -19.70 -10.91 3.38
C GLY A 89 -19.54 -9.68 4.28
N ALA A 90 -18.77 -9.78 5.37
CA ALA A 90 -18.49 -8.71 6.32
C ALA A 90 -17.41 -7.72 5.79
N ILE A 91 -17.61 -7.28 4.55
CA ILE A 91 -16.81 -6.29 3.82
C ILE A 91 -17.76 -5.24 3.25
N SER A 92 -17.24 -4.02 3.02
CA SER A 92 -18.04 -2.91 2.50
C SER A 92 -18.82 -3.29 1.23
N THR A 93 -20.10 -2.89 1.19
CA THR A 93 -21.00 -3.05 0.04
C THR A 93 -20.76 -2.03 -1.08
N LEU A 94 -19.97 -0.99 -0.80
CA LEU A 94 -19.65 0.04 -1.78
C LEU A 94 -18.71 -0.48 -2.87
N PRO A 95 -18.76 0.09 -4.10
CA PRO A 95 -17.73 -0.14 -5.11
C PRO A 95 -16.33 0.22 -4.58
N ALA A 96 -15.30 -0.44 -5.09
CA ALA A 96 -13.91 -0.11 -4.76
C ALA A 96 -13.09 0.10 -6.03
N MET A 97 -12.15 1.02 -5.94
CA MET A 97 -11.03 1.14 -6.88
C MET A 97 -9.77 0.63 -6.18
N ILE A 98 -9.11 -0.37 -6.76
CA ILE A 98 -7.90 -1.02 -6.21
C ILE A 98 -6.75 -0.90 -7.20
N GLY A 99 -5.69 -0.23 -6.76
CA GLY A 99 -4.51 0.05 -7.57
C GLY A 99 -3.26 -0.57 -7.01
N MET A 100 -2.30 -0.79 -7.90
CA MET A 100 -0.91 -1.11 -7.58
C MET A 100 0.01 -0.49 -8.63
N THR A 101 1.28 -0.37 -8.32
CA THR A 101 2.32 0.10 -9.23
C THR A 101 3.11 -1.07 -9.82
N ALA A 102 3.84 -0.83 -10.91
CA ALA A 102 4.57 -1.87 -11.62
C ALA A 102 5.89 -2.29 -10.96
N ASN A 103 6.38 -1.54 -9.96
CA ASN A 103 7.62 -1.85 -9.25
C ASN A 103 7.48 -1.65 -7.74
N GLU A 104 6.36 -2.11 -7.18
CA GLU A 104 5.97 -1.94 -5.77
C GLU A 104 7.15 -2.13 -4.81
N GLY A 105 7.74 -3.33 -4.77
CA GLY A 105 8.74 -3.71 -3.78
C GLY A 105 10.08 -3.01 -3.88
N MET A 106 10.30 -2.18 -4.90
CA MET A 106 11.54 -1.41 -5.04
C MET A 106 11.77 -0.42 -3.89
N PHE A 107 10.71 0.00 -3.18
CA PHE A 107 10.85 0.87 -2.02
C PHE A 107 11.42 0.17 -0.77
N LEU A 108 11.25 -1.15 -0.65
CA LEU A 108 11.76 -1.96 0.46
C LEU A 108 12.99 -2.79 0.07
N ALA A 109 13.28 -2.93 -1.23
CA ALA A 109 14.52 -3.52 -1.67
C ALA A 109 15.72 -2.69 -1.17
N PRO A 110 16.87 -3.32 -0.84
CA PRO A 110 18.03 -2.59 -0.34
C PRO A 110 18.42 -1.44 -1.26
N TYR A 111 18.50 -0.22 -0.72
CA TYR A 111 18.88 0.94 -1.51
C TYR A 111 20.36 0.86 -1.91
N LEU A 112 20.61 0.86 -3.22
CA LEU A 112 21.94 0.92 -3.82
C LEU A 112 21.96 2.09 -4.82
N PRO A 113 22.90 3.05 -4.71
CA PRO A 113 22.88 4.27 -5.55
C PRO A 113 22.80 4.00 -7.07
N ASN A 114 23.40 2.89 -7.51
CA ASN A 114 23.48 2.50 -8.92
C ASN A 114 22.41 1.47 -9.34
N GLY A 115 21.47 1.10 -8.46
CA GLY A 115 20.39 0.16 -8.73
C GLY A 115 20.29 -0.97 -7.72
N SER A 116 19.07 -1.27 -7.29
CA SER A 116 18.76 -2.43 -6.44
C SER A 116 18.45 -3.69 -7.27
N SER A 117 18.28 -4.82 -6.61
CA SER A 117 17.93 -6.09 -7.23
C SER A 117 16.44 -6.13 -7.60
N GLN A 118 16.15 -6.19 -8.91
CA GLN A 118 14.77 -6.37 -9.38
C GLN A 118 14.13 -7.66 -8.86
N ALA A 119 14.89 -8.75 -8.74
CA ALA A 119 14.37 -10.00 -8.20
C ALA A 119 13.92 -9.89 -6.73
N ILE A 120 14.63 -9.08 -5.93
CA ILE A 120 14.22 -8.81 -4.54
C ILE A 120 12.98 -7.90 -4.53
N ALA A 121 12.97 -6.86 -5.38
CA ALA A 121 11.82 -5.98 -5.52
C ALA A 121 10.56 -6.77 -5.92
N ASP A 122 10.65 -7.67 -6.91
CA ASP A 122 9.53 -8.52 -7.35
C ASP A 122 9.05 -9.45 -6.24
N GLN A 123 9.96 -10.10 -5.52
CA GLN A 123 9.61 -10.95 -4.38
C GLN A 123 8.80 -10.16 -3.33
N ILE A 124 9.22 -8.93 -3.04
CA ILE A 124 8.53 -8.04 -2.11
C ILE A 124 7.18 -7.61 -2.70
N SER A 125 7.13 -7.23 -3.99
CA SER A 125 5.91 -6.83 -4.69
C SER A 125 4.83 -7.91 -4.57
N TYR A 126 5.17 -9.17 -4.87
CA TYR A 126 4.24 -10.31 -4.73
C TYR A 126 3.79 -10.51 -3.28
N SER A 127 4.74 -10.49 -2.33
CA SER A 127 4.46 -10.84 -0.92
C SER A 127 3.65 -9.77 -0.18
N TYR A 128 3.89 -8.49 -0.49
CA TYR A 128 3.29 -7.37 0.23
C TYR A 128 2.15 -6.72 -0.54
N ILE A 129 2.22 -6.55 -1.86
CA ILE A 129 1.26 -5.64 -2.53
C ILE A 129 0.42 -6.35 -3.60
N TRP A 130 1.05 -6.95 -4.60
CA TRP A 130 0.35 -7.51 -5.75
C TRP A 130 -0.61 -8.63 -5.33
N CYS A 131 -0.13 -9.67 -4.65
CA CYS A 131 -1.00 -10.78 -4.27
C CYS A 131 -2.04 -10.41 -3.21
N PRO A 132 -1.71 -9.67 -2.13
CA PRO A 132 -2.72 -9.17 -1.20
C PRO A 132 -3.81 -8.32 -1.86
N SER A 133 -3.48 -7.54 -2.89
CA SER A 133 -4.45 -6.75 -3.66
C SER A 133 -5.33 -7.60 -4.59
N ILE A 134 -4.73 -8.61 -5.24
CA ILE A 134 -5.45 -9.59 -6.06
C ILE A 134 -6.41 -10.40 -5.17
N LYS A 135 -5.94 -10.90 -4.02
CA LYS A 135 -6.76 -11.63 -3.05
C LYS A 135 -7.96 -10.81 -2.59
N THR A 136 -7.76 -9.54 -2.21
CA THR A 136 -8.87 -8.64 -1.87
C THR A 136 -9.86 -8.47 -3.04
N THR A 137 -9.38 -8.43 -4.28
CA THR A 137 -10.25 -8.36 -5.46
C THR A 137 -11.11 -9.63 -5.57
N TYR A 138 -10.50 -10.82 -5.46
CA TYR A 138 -11.21 -12.09 -5.57
C TYR A 138 -12.26 -12.27 -4.48
N GLU A 139 -11.92 -11.93 -3.25
CA GLU A 139 -12.86 -11.96 -2.12
C GLU A 139 -14.03 -11.00 -2.31
N ARG A 140 -13.76 -9.79 -2.83
CA ARG A 140 -14.82 -8.83 -3.19
C ARG A 140 -15.72 -9.36 -4.30
N LEU A 141 -15.14 -9.96 -5.33
CA LEU A 141 -15.89 -10.56 -6.43
C LEU A 141 -16.77 -11.72 -5.93
N ALA A 142 -16.21 -12.63 -5.13
CA ALA A 142 -16.94 -13.76 -4.54
C ALA A 142 -18.11 -13.30 -3.63
N ALA A 143 -17.96 -12.13 -3.00
CA ALA A 143 -19.01 -11.50 -2.21
C ALA A 143 -19.99 -10.65 -3.04
N ASN A 144 -19.91 -10.63 -4.37
CA ASN A 144 -20.69 -9.76 -5.26
C ASN A 144 -20.48 -8.26 -4.94
N ARG A 145 -19.23 -7.80 -4.88
CA ARG A 145 -18.86 -6.39 -4.68
C ARG A 145 -18.14 -5.85 -5.90
N THR A 146 -18.70 -4.82 -6.52
CA THR A 146 -18.10 -4.14 -7.67
C THR A 146 -16.69 -3.64 -7.32
N THR A 147 -15.74 -3.95 -8.20
CA THR A 147 -14.34 -3.58 -8.02
C THR A 147 -13.77 -3.19 -9.37
N HIS A 148 -13.17 -2.00 -9.46
CA HIS A 148 -12.37 -1.56 -10.60
C HIS A 148 -10.91 -1.62 -10.20
N ARG A 149 -10.05 -2.02 -11.14
CA ARG A 149 -8.62 -2.18 -10.87
C ARG A 149 -7.77 -1.33 -11.79
N PHE A 150 -6.66 -0.81 -11.27
CA PHE A 150 -5.63 -0.19 -12.08
C PHE A 150 -4.23 -0.72 -11.79
N PHE A 151 -3.34 -0.52 -12.76
CA PHE A 151 -1.92 -0.82 -12.69
C PHE A 151 -1.13 0.39 -13.19
N TYR A 152 -0.32 1.02 -12.34
CA TYR A 152 0.45 2.21 -12.72
C TYR A 152 1.87 1.83 -13.13
N ALA A 153 2.26 2.17 -14.36
CA ALA A 153 3.56 1.83 -14.94
C ALA A 153 4.45 3.04 -15.25
N GLY A 154 4.10 4.23 -14.76
CA GLY A 154 4.82 5.47 -15.07
C GLY A 154 6.23 5.54 -14.46
N ASN A 155 7.20 6.05 -15.24
CA ASN A 155 8.59 6.25 -14.84
C ASN A 155 9.07 7.66 -15.24
N PHE A 156 8.41 8.68 -14.70
CA PHE A 156 8.73 10.09 -14.93
C PHE A 156 9.86 10.53 -14.00
N THR A 157 10.91 11.18 -14.49
CA THR A 157 12.15 11.42 -13.70
C THR A 157 11.94 12.36 -12.49
N ASN A 158 11.01 13.29 -12.57
CA ASN A 158 10.58 14.18 -11.48
C ASN A 158 9.74 13.43 -10.41
N VAL A 159 9.12 12.29 -10.74
CA VAL A 159 8.37 11.46 -9.78
C VAL A 159 9.23 10.27 -9.29
N SER A 160 9.98 9.65 -10.19
CA SER A 160 10.88 8.51 -9.98
C SER A 160 12.32 8.95 -10.27
N PRO A 161 13.03 9.53 -9.28
CA PRO A 161 14.28 10.26 -9.49
C PRO A 161 15.47 9.39 -9.92
N LYS A 162 15.35 8.08 -9.79
CA LYS A 162 16.33 7.13 -10.32
C LYS A 162 15.64 6.24 -11.36
N PRO A 163 16.18 6.12 -12.59
CA PRO A 163 15.54 5.33 -13.64
C PRO A 163 15.23 3.88 -13.26
N TRP A 164 16.06 3.29 -12.38
CA TRP A 164 15.90 1.93 -11.87
C TRP A 164 14.78 1.78 -10.83
N MET A 165 14.27 2.88 -10.26
CA MET A 165 13.13 2.83 -9.34
C MET A 165 11.84 2.49 -10.09
N GLY A 166 11.69 2.93 -11.34
CA GLY A 166 10.50 2.66 -12.14
C GLY A 166 9.23 3.23 -11.50
N ALA A 167 8.10 2.56 -11.71
CA ALA A 167 6.86 2.83 -11.00
C ALA A 167 6.90 2.24 -9.58
N TYR A 168 7.74 2.80 -8.71
CA TYR A 168 7.88 2.32 -7.34
C TYR A 168 6.64 2.61 -6.48
N HIS A 169 6.54 2.00 -5.31
CA HIS A 169 5.43 2.22 -4.37
C HIS A 169 5.13 3.71 -4.14
N SER A 170 3.84 4.11 -4.21
CA SER A 170 3.36 5.50 -4.07
C SER A 170 3.72 6.47 -5.21
N SER A 171 4.41 6.05 -6.26
CA SER A 171 4.78 6.92 -7.39
C SER A 171 3.59 7.39 -8.23
N GLU A 172 2.42 6.77 -8.08
CA GLU A 172 1.18 7.19 -8.70
C GLU A 172 0.49 8.33 -7.95
N LEU A 173 0.83 8.58 -6.67
CA LEU A 173 0.15 9.59 -5.86
C LEU A 173 0.34 11.02 -6.38
N PRO A 174 1.56 11.47 -6.76
CA PRO A 174 1.72 12.80 -7.36
C PRO A 174 0.89 12.97 -8.64
N MET A 175 0.68 11.88 -9.39
CA MET A 175 -0.18 11.89 -10.58
C MET A 175 -1.65 12.06 -10.21
N VAL A 176 -2.13 11.36 -9.18
CA VAL A 176 -3.51 11.46 -8.69
C VAL A 176 -3.82 12.82 -8.08
N PHE A 177 -2.85 13.46 -7.42
CA PHE A 177 -3.04 14.75 -6.75
C PHE A 177 -2.71 15.97 -7.62
N GLY A 178 -2.23 15.77 -8.85
CA GLY A 178 -1.80 16.88 -9.71
C GLY A 178 -0.59 17.64 -9.16
N THR A 179 0.30 16.94 -8.45
CA THR A 179 1.52 17.48 -7.83
C THR A 179 2.78 16.82 -8.38
N HIS A 180 2.70 16.32 -9.62
CA HIS A 180 3.80 15.61 -10.27
C HIS A 180 5.00 16.52 -10.57
N ASP A 181 4.79 17.84 -10.64
CA ASP A 181 5.81 18.86 -10.93
C ASP A 181 6.68 19.30 -9.74
N LEU A 182 6.42 18.78 -8.51
CA LEU A 182 7.08 19.25 -7.29
C LEU A 182 8.62 19.13 -7.31
N ASN A 183 9.16 18.13 -8.00
CA ASN A 183 10.61 17.89 -8.07
C ASN A 183 11.20 18.13 -9.48
N GLY A 184 10.47 18.81 -10.36
CA GLY A 184 10.91 19.10 -11.71
C GLY A 184 9.75 19.29 -12.69
N GLU A 185 10.03 19.96 -13.80
CA GLU A 185 9.03 20.19 -14.85
C GLU A 185 8.54 18.88 -15.47
N SER A 186 7.23 18.80 -15.67
CA SER A 186 6.57 17.63 -16.26
C SER A 186 6.34 17.81 -17.74
N GLY A 187 6.56 16.74 -18.51
CA GLY A 187 6.29 16.75 -19.94
C GLY A 187 4.80 16.61 -20.26
N ASP A 188 4.39 16.97 -21.47
CA ASP A 188 2.99 16.90 -21.92
C ASP A 188 2.35 15.52 -21.72
N PHE A 189 3.10 14.44 -21.95
CA PHE A 189 2.62 13.07 -21.75
C PHE A 189 2.36 12.75 -20.27
N GLU A 190 3.21 13.25 -19.37
CA GLU A 190 3.03 13.08 -17.93
C GLU A 190 1.81 13.85 -17.43
N VAL A 191 1.64 15.10 -17.90
CA VAL A 191 0.44 15.91 -17.61
C VAL A 191 -0.82 15.16 -18.05
N ALA A 192 -0.85 14.63 -19.28
CA ALA A 192 -1.99 13.88 -19.78
C ALA A 192 -2.31 12.61 -18.94
N VAL A 193 -1.28 11.92 -18.44
CA VAL A 193 -1.46 10.81 -17.48
C VAL A 193 -2.05 11.29 -16.17
N SER A 194 -1.54 12.38 -15.61
CA SER A 194 -2.07 12.93 -14.35
C SER A 194 -3.53 13.37 -14.50
N GLU A 195 -3.88 14.06 -15.58
CA GLU A 195 -5.25 14.48 -15.88
C GLU A 195 -6.19 13.28 -16.00
N ALA A 196 -5.80 12.23 -16.73
CA ALA A 196 -6.60 11.01 -16.86
C ALA A 196 -6.84 10.31 -15.51
N MET A 197 -5.82 10.24 -14.65
CA MET A 197 -5.97 9.69 -13.30
C MET A 197 -6.88 10.57 -12.43
N GLN A 198 -6.72 11.90 -12.47
CA GLN A 198 -7.59 12.84 -11.74
C GLN A 198 -9.05 12.75 -12.18
N ASP A 199 -9.30 12.66 -13.49
CA ASP A 199 -10.64 12.49 -14.05
C ASP A 199 -11.30 11.21 -13.56
N ALA A 200 -10.55 10.10 -13.51
CA ALA A 200 -11.07 8.84 -12.99
C ALA A 200 -11.39 8.90 -11.48
N TYR A 201 -10.52 9.53 -10.67
CA TYR A 201 -10.80 9.74 -9.25
C TYR A 201 -12.02 10.64 -9.02
N LEU A 202 -12.17 11.69 -9.82
CA LEU A 202 -13.33 12.58 -9.78
C LEU A 202 -14.61 11.85 -10.17
N ALA A 203 -14.57 11.05 -11.24
CA ALA A 203 -15.71 10.25 -11.68
C ALA A 203 -16.12 9.22 -10.62
N PHE A 204 -15.15 8.51 -10.04
CA PHE A 204 -15.40 7.58 -8.94
C PHE A 204 -15.96 8.27 -7.69
N ALA A 205 -15.46 9.44 -7.33
CA ALA A 205 -15.98 10.21 -6.20
C ALA A 205 -17.41 10.71 -6.43
N ARG A 206 -17.79 11.00 -7.69
CA ARG A 206 -19.13 11.49 -8.06
C ARG A 206 -20.18 10.38 -8.10
N ASP A 207 -19.89 9.24 -8.72
CA ASP A 207 -20.90 8.18 -8.93
C ASP A 207 -20.34 6.74 -8.78
N GLY A 208 -19.26 6.57 -8.02
CA GLY A 208 -18.67 5.26 -7.74
C GLY A 208 -18.27 4.50 -9.00
N GLY A 209 -18.62 3.22 -9.07
CA GLY A 209 -18.30 2.39 -10.24
C GLY A 209 -18.94 2.87 -11.54
N LYS A 210 -20.15 3.46 -11.48
CA LYS A 210 -20.82 3.99 -12.67
C LYS A 210 -20.05 5.14 -13.30
N GLY A 211 -19.49 6.03 -12.47
CA GLY A 211 -18.63 7.11 -12.96
C GLY A 211 -17.40 6.57 -13.70
N LEU A 212 -16.83 5.45 -13.25
CA LEU A 212 -15.72 4.79 -13.96
C LEU A 212 -16.17 4.12 -15.26
N GLU A 213 -17.36 3.50 -15.28
CA GLU A 213 -17.93 2.91 -16.49
C GLU A 213 -18.15 3.95 -17.60
N GLU A 214 -18.54 5.19 -17.25
CA GLU A 214 -18.65 6.31 -18.21
C GLU A 214 -17.32 6.68 -18.86
N LEU A 215 -16.19 6.36 -18.22
CA LEU A 215 -14.83 6.51 -18.75
C LEU A 215 -14.34 5.26 -19.50
N ASN A 216 -15.24 4.33 -19.83
CA ASN A 216 -14.93 3.01 -20.40
C ASN A 216 -14.02 2.17 -19.49
N TRP A 217 -14.06 2.39 -18.17
CA TRP A 217 -13.30 1.61 -17.20
C TRP A 217 -14.22 0.55 -16.60
N GLU A 218 -14.31 -0.59 -17.28
CA GLU A 218 -15.13 -1.71 -16.87
C GLU A 218 -14.74 -2.26 -15.49
N ALA A 219 -15.74 -2.81 -14.79
CA ALA A 219 -15.51 -3.54 -13.55
C ALA A 219 -14.67 -4.80 -13.80
N TYR A 220 -13.90 -5.19 -12.81
CA TYR A 220 -13.07 -6.38 -12.88
C TYR A 220 -13.92 -7.65 -12.96
N GLU A 221 -13.61 -8.47 -13.96
CA GLU A 221 -14.21 -9.79 -14.16
C GLU A 221 -13.14 -10.87 -14.22
N MET A 222 -13.40 -12.01 -13.56
CA MET A 222 -12.42 -13.08 -13.42
C MET A 222 -12.02 -13.73 -14.76
N THR A 223 -12.91 -13.69 -15.75
CA THR A 223 -12.70 -14.29 -17.07
C THR A 223 -11.70 -13.53 -17.90
N GLU A 224 -11.69 -12.20 -17.82
CA GLU A 224 -10.82 -11.35 -18.63
C GLU A 224 -9.64 -10.79 -17.85
N ARG A 225 -9.75 -10.70 -16.51
CA ARG A 225 -8.69 -10.25 -15.58
C ARG A 225 -8.14 -8.86 -15.93
N LYS A 226 -9.01 -8.00 -16.47
CA LYS A 226 -8.59 -6.71 -16.98
C LYS A 226 -8.45 -5.66 -15.88
N VAL A 227 -7.43 -4.84 -16.02
CA VAL A 227 -7.15 -3.67 -15.20
C VAL A 227 -6.93 -2.48 -16.12
N ARG A 228 -7.19 -1.26 -15.65
CA ARG A 228 -6.77 -0.05 -16.35
C ARG A 228 -5.29 0.20 -16.07
N GLU A 229 -4.47 0.00 -17.08
CA GLU A 229 -3.04 0.28 -17.00
C GLU A 229 -2.77 1.73 -17.39
N TYR A 230 -2.00 2.45 -16.59
CA TYR A 230 -1.62 3.85 -16.82
C TYR A 230 -0.14 3.97 -17.21
N ALA A 231 0.17 4.94 -18.08
CA ALA A 231 1.51 5.40 -18.42
C ALA A 231 2.46 4.34 -19.04
N ILE A 232 1.92 3.47 -19.91
CA ILE A 232 2.71 2.46 -20.61
C ILE A 232 3.10 2.91 -22.02
N THR A 233 4.40 3.05 -22.28
CA THR A 233 4.98 3.20 -23.64
C THR A 233 4.32 4.30 -24.50
N GLY A 234 4.04 5.46 -23.91
CA GLY A 234 3.39 6.59 -24.61
C GLY A 234 1.86 6.50 -24.73
N VAL A 235 1.24 5.48 -24.12
CA VAL A 235 -0.21 5.36 -23.97
C VAL A 235 -0.59 5.86 -22.57
N VAL A 236 -1.49 6.84 -22.51
CA VAL A 236 -1.97 7.46 -21.27
C VAL A 236 -2.59 6.41 -20.37
N ASP A 237 -3.57 5.68 -20.90
CA ASP A 237 -4.18 4.53 -20.25
C ASP A 237 -4.83 3.56 -21.26
N LYS A 238 -5.01 2.31 -20.85
CA LYS A 238 -5.77 1.29 -21.59
C LYS A 238 -6.19 0.15 -20.67
N MET A 239 -7.22 -0.61 -21.05
CA MET A 239 -7.55 -1.87 -20.39
C MET A 239 -6.60 -2.98 -20.86
N VAL A 240 -5.98 -3.71 -19.93
CA VAL A 240 -5.09 -4.86 -20.20
C VAL A 240 -5.35 -5.99 -19.23
N ALA A 241 -5.12 -7.24 -19.65
CA ALA A 241 -5.18 -8.39 -18.76
C ALA A 241 -3.91 -8.46 -17.89
N LEU A 242 -4.06 -8.63 -16.58
CA LEU A 242 -2.95 -8.78 -15.63
C LEU A 242 -2.61 -10.25 -15.33
N THR A 243 -2.71 -11.10 -16.35
CA THR A 243 -2.69 -12.56 -16.22
C THR A 243 -1.41 -13.10 -15.59
N GLU A 244 -0.24 -12.59 -15.99
CA GLU A 244 1.05 -13.11 -15.52
C GLU A 244 1.22 -12.94 -14.00
N ILE A 245 0.91 -11.75 -13.46
CA ILE A 245 0.99 -11.49 -12.01
C ILE A 245 -0.06 -12.31 -11.26
N GLU A 246 -1.28 -12.43 -11.79
CA GLU A 246 -2.34 -13.21 -11.14
C GLU A 246 -2.03 -14.71 -11.11
N ASP A 247 -1.46 -15.26 -12.18
CA ASP A 247 -1.06 -16.67 -12.25
C ASP A 247 0.11 -16.96 -11.29
N GLU A 248 1.10 -16.06 -11.19
CA GLU A 248 2.19 -16.20 -10.22
C GLU A 248 1.67 -16.11 -8.78
N CYS A 249 0.75 -15.20 -8.49
CA CYS A 249 0.12 -15.15 -7.16
C CYS A 249 -0.64 -16.44 -6.81
N ALA A 250 -1.32 -17.05 -7.78
CA ALA A 250 -1.96 -18.35 -7.59
C ALA A 250 -0.92 -19.46 -7.37
N ALA A 251 0.19 -19.46 -8.12
CA ALA A 251 1.27 -20.43 -7.98
C ALA A 251 1.96 -20.34 -6.60
N LEU A 252 2.11 -19.12 -6.06
CA LEU A 252 2.63 -18.87 -4.72
C LEU A 252 1.63 -19.18 -3.59
N GLY A 253 0.35 -19.41 -3.92
CA GLY A 253 -0.72 -19.61 -2.93
C GLY A 253 -1.05 -18.35 -2.14
N LEU A 254 -0.86 -17.17 -2.74
CA LEU A 254 -1.03 -15.86 -2.11
C LEU A 254 -2.25 -15.08 -2.62
N ALA A 255 -2.97 -15.59 -3.63
CA ALA A 255 -4.22 -15.05 -4.16
C ALA A 255 -5.40 -15.99 -3.96
#